data_AF-A0AAU4XSG3-F1
#
_entry.id   AF-A0AAU4XSG3-F1
#
_cell.length_a   1.000
_cell.length_b   1.000
_cell.length_c   1.000
_cell.angle_alpha   90.00
_cell.angle_beta   90.00
_cell.angle_gamma   90.00
#
_symmetry.space_group_name_H-M   'P 1'
#
loop_
_entity.id
_entity.type
_entity.pdbx_description
1 polymer ?
#
loop_
_entity_poly.entity_id
_entity_poly.type
_entity_poly.pdbx_seq_one_letter_code
_entity_poly.pdbx_strand_id
1 'polypeptide(L)'
;MVYAPLPALYCEMFPTSVRYSGISIGYQMASILLASFTPALASAMVLWADGSLWMVIAFVIVTTLIAMAAISFAPDRRDRELNEIGAIPKHADDAPALPSR
;
A
#
# COMPACT_ATOMS: atom_id res chain seq x y z
N MET A 1 -20.22 2.85 4.17
CA MET A 1 -19.00 3.31 4.88
C MET A 1 -17.95 2.20 4.86
N VAL A 2 -17.20 2.06 3.76
CA VAL A 2 -16.15 1.02 3.58
C VAL A 2 -14.74 1.64 3.63
N TYR A 3 -14.63 2.97 3.68
CA TYR A 3 -13.36 3.68 3.58
C TYR A 3 -12.66 3.94 4.92
N ALA A 4 -13.38 3.83 6.04
CA ALA A 4 -12.82 4.00 7.38
C ALA A 4 -11.75 2.96 7.77
N PRO A 5 -11.89 1.65 7.45
CA PRO A 5 -10.86 0.67 7.82
C PRO A 5 -9.63 0.69 6.92
N LEU A 6 -9.74 1.18 5.68
CA LEU A 6 -8.62 1.21 4.72
C LEU A 6 -7.35 1.91 5.25
N PRO A 7 -7.42 3.15 5.77
CA PRO A 7 -6.23 3.83 6.28
C PRO A 7 -5.67 3.20 7.55
N ALA A 8 -6.52 2.57 8.39
CA ALA A 8 -6.07 1.85 9.58
C ALA A 8 -5.22 0.62 9.20
N LEU A 9 -5.69 -0.16 8.22
CA LEU A 9 -4.97 -1.32 7.70
C LEU A 9 -3.61 -0.94 7.08
N TYR A 10 -3.56 0.13 6.29
CA TYR A 10 -2.29 0.64 5.74
C TYR A 10 -1.34 1.12 6.83
N CYS A 11 -1.87 1.68 7.92
CA CYS A 11 -1.07 2.09 9.06
C CYS A 11 -0.47 0.88 9.80
N GLU A 12 -1.18 -0.22 9.91
CA GLU A 12 -0.71 -1.43 10.60
C GLU A 12 0.33 -2.22 9.78
N MET A 13 0.26 -2.18 8.44
CA MET A 13 1.20 -2.90 7.58
C MET A 13 2.61 -2.30 7.50
N PHE A 14 2.78 -1.00 7.82
CA PHE A 14 4.07 -0.31 7.69
C PHE A 14 4.53 0.38 8.98
N PRO A 15 5.81 0.22 9.39
CA PRO A 15 6.39 0.92 10.55
C PRO A 15 6.24 2.43 10.43
N THR A 16 6.04 3.13 11.55
CA THR A 16 5.78 4.58 11.61
C THR A 16 6.85 5.43 10.91
N SER A 17 8.11 4.98 10.90
CA SER A 17 9.22 5.67 10.24
C SER A 17 9.23 5.61 8.70
N VAL A 18 8.56 4.61 8.10
CA VAL A 18 8.59 4.37 6.63
C VAL A 18 7.19 4.28 6.00
N ARG A 19 6.13 4.43 6.79
CA ARG A 19 4.72 4.28 6.37
C ARG A 19 4.37 5.15 5.17
N TYR A 20 4.72 6.43 5.21
CA TYR A 20 4.36 7.36 4.14
C TYR A 20 5.09 7.05 2.83
N SER A 21 6.39 6.77 2.92
CA SER A 21 7.23 6.42 1.76
C SER A 21 6.85 5.06 1.17
N GLY A 22 6.57 4.06 2.01
CA GLY A 22 6.17 2.72 1.57
C GLY A 22 4.83 2.72 0.83
N ILE A 23 3.82 3.43 1.36
CA ILE A 23 2.50 3.57 0.70
C ILE A 23 2.65 4.32 -0.63
N SER A 24 3.42 5.41 -0.66
CA SER A 24 3.63 6.20 -1.88
C SER A 24 4.34 5.41 -2.98
N ILE A 25 5.41 4.67 -2.64
CA ILE A 25 6.16 3.86 -3.60
C ILE A 25 5.25 2.74 -4.15
N GLY A 26 4.48 2.07 -3.30
CA GLY A 26 3.52 1.05 -3.74
C GLY A 26 2.49 1.60 -4.71
N TYR A 27 1.95 2.78 -4.44
CA TYR A 27 0.94 3.42 -5.28
C TYR A 27 1.50 3.85 -6.64
N GLN A 28 2.69 4.46 -6.65
CA GLN A 28 3.33 4.90 -7.89
C GLN A 28 3.78 3.71 -8.75
N MET A 29 4.34 2.67 -8.15
CA MET A 29 4.74 1.46 -8.87
C MET A 29 3.52 0.72 -9.45
N ALA A 30 2.45 0.58 -8.66
CA ALA A 30 1.19 0.00 -9.14
C ALA A 30 0.58 0.83 -10.28
N SER A 31 0.63 2.15 -10.20
CA SER A 31 0.11 3.03 -11.26
C SER A 31 0.93 2.92 -12.55
N ILE A 32 2.26 2.92 -12.47
CA ILE A 32 3.12 2.81 -13.66
C ILE A 32 2.94 1.44 -14.33
N LEU A 33 2.90 0.37 -13.56
CA LEU A 33 2.84 -0.98 -14.13
C LEU A 33 1.42 -1.35 -14.57
N LEU A 34 0.44 -1.13 -13.70
CA LEU A 34 -0.94 -1.55 -13.93
C LEU A 34 -1.69 -0.53 -14.78
N ALA A 35 -1.63 0.77 -14.46
CA ALA A 35 -2.44 1.76 -15.18
C ALA A 35 -1.91 2.06 -16.59
N SER A 36 -0.58 2.06 -16.81
CA SER A 36 -0.03 2.38 -18.14
C SER A 36 -0.24 1.27 -19.16
N PHE A 37 -0.22 0.00 -18.74
CA PHE A 37 -0.36 -1.13 -19.68
C PHE A 37 -1.82 -1.61 -19.87
N THR A 38 -2.71 -1.29 -18.92
CA THR A 38 -4.12 -1.71 -18.98
C THR A 38 -4.86 -1.35 -20.28
N PRO A 39 -4.82 -0.11 -20.81
CA PRO A 39 -5.58 0.21 -22.03
C PRO A 39 -5.02 -0.46 -23.29
N ALA A 40 -3.71 -0.67 -23.38
CA ALA A 40 -3.09 -1.41 -24.47
C ALA A 40 -3.47 -2.90 -24.43
N LEU A 41 -3.43 -3.50 -23.24
CA LEU A 41 -3.83 -4.89 -23.02
C LEU A 41 -5.32 -5.12 -23.27
N ALA A 42 -6.18 -4.19 -22.82
CA ALA A 42 -7.62 -4.26 -23.05
C ALA A 42 -7.96 -4.16 -24.55
N SER A 43 -7.31 -3.24 -25.28
CA SER A 43 -7.50 -3.09 -26.72
C SER A 43 -7.07 -4.34 -27.48
N ALA A 44 -5.93 -4.94 -27.10
CA ALA A 44 -5.45 -6.18 -27.68
C ALA A 44 -6.41 -7.37 -27.42
N MET A 45 -6.94 -7.48 -26.20
CA MET A 45 -7.92 -8.52 -25.83
C MET A 45 -9.22 -8.40 -26.62
N VAL A 46 -9.74 -7.19 -26.83
CA VAL A 46 -10.96 -6.96 -27.63
C VAL A 46 -10.71 -7.32 -29.10
N LEU A 47 -9.54 -6.98 -29.64
CA LEU A 47 -9.16 -7.34 -31.02
C LEU A 47 -9.06 -8.86 -31.21
N TRP A 48 -8.54 -9.57 -30.22
CA TRP A 48 -8.38 -11.03 -30.24
C TRP A 48 -9.71 -11.77 -30.00
N ALA A 49 -10.66 -11.15 -29.33
CA ALA A 49 -11.98 -11.69 -29.05
C ALA A 49 -13.02 -11.33 -30.13
N ASP A 50 -12.58 -10.89 -31.32
CA ASP A 50 -13.44 -10.51 -32.45
C ASP A 50 -14.46 -9.41 -32.09
N GLY A 51 -14.06 -8.47 -31.22
CA GLY A 51 -14.93 -7.41 -30.71
C GLY A 51 -15.76 -7.79 -29.48
N SER A 52 -15.61 -9.01 -28.95
CA SER A 52 -16.35 -9.48 -27.79
C SER A 52 -15.73 -9.08 -26.44
N LEU A 53 -16.57 -8.71 -25.47
CA LEU A 53 -16.14 -8.24 -24.14
C LEU A 53 -15.84 -9.36 -23.14
N TRP A 54 -16.08 -10.63 -23.47
CA TRP A 54 -15.89 -11.76 -22.55
C TRP A 54 -14.46 -11.85 -21.99
N MET A 55 -13.46 -11.51 -22.80
CA MET A 55 -12.06 -11.55 -22.40
C MET A 55 -11.72 -10.45 -21.37
N VAL A 56 -12.37 -9.28 -21.46
CA VAL A 56 -12.25 -8.20 -20.49
C VAL A 56 -12.90 -8.59 -19.16
N ILE A 57 -14.06 -9.24 -19.20
CA ILE A 57 -14.74 -9.73 -17.99
C ILE A 57 -13.86 -10.77 -17.27
N ALA A 58 -13.29 -11.72 -18.00
CA ALA A 58 -12.37 -12.71 -17.43
C ALA A 58 -11.14 -12.04 -16.79
N PHE A 59 -10.57 -11.01 -17.43
CA PHE A 59 -9.46 -10.25 -16.87
C PHE A 59 -9.80 -9.56 -15.53
N VAL A 60 -10.99 -8.96 -15.42
CA VAL A 60 -11.45 -8.34 -14.16
C VAL A 60 -11.65 -9.38 -13.06
N ILE A 61 -12.21 -10.55 -13.39
CA ILE A 61 -12.36 -11.64 -12.41
C ILE A 61 -10.99 -12.11 -11.92
N VAL A 62 -10.03 -12.33 -12.82
CA VAL A 62 -8.68 -12.78 -12.48
C VAL A 62 -7.96 -11.76 -11.60
N THR A 63 -8.00 -10.48 -11.95
CA THR A 63 -7.36 -9.41 -11.16
C THR A 63 -8.00 -9.25 -9.77
N THR A 64 -9.30 -9.47 -9.66
CA THR A 64 -10.01 -9.50 -8.38
C THR A 64 -9.54 -10.65 -7.50
N LEU A 65 -9.39 -11.86 -8.07
CA LEU A 65 -8.87 -13.02 -7.34
C LEU A 65 -7.43 -12.81 -6.88
N ILE A 66 -6.59 -12.18 -7.71
CA ILE A 66 -5.22 -11.81 -7.34
C ILE A 66 -5.22 -10.82 -6.18
N ALA A 67 -6.07 -9.79 -6.23
CA ALA A 67 -6.20 -8.83 -5.13
C ALA A 67 -6.65 -9.51 -3.83
N MET A 68 -7.61 -10.44 -3.92
CA MET A 68 -8.10 -11.20 -2.78
C MET A 68 -7.00 -12.11 -2.19
N ALA A 69 -6.22 -12.78 -3.04
CA ALA A 69 -5.06 -13.57 -2.61
C ALA A 69 -3.99 -12.69 -1.95
N ALA A 70 -3.67 -11.53 -2.54
CA ALA A 70 -2.69 -10.59 -1.99
C ALA A 70 -3.10 -10.11 -0.58
N ILE A 71 -4.39 -9.82 -0.37
CA ILE A 71 -4.93 -9.50 0.96
C ILE A 71 -4.80 -10.69 1.91
N SER A 72 -5.03 -11.92 1.44
CA SER A 72 -4.86 -13.12 2.27
C SER A 72 -3.42 -13.38 2.70
N PHE A 73 -2.43 -12.92 1.93
CA PHE A 73 -1.01 -12.99 2.29
C PHE A 73 -0.53 -11.79 3.11
N ALA A 74 -1.37 -10.77 3.31
CA ALA A 74 -1.02 -9.62 4.13
C ALA A 74 -0.79 -10.09 5.58
N PRO A 75 0.41 -9.88 6.16
CA PRO A 75 0.70 -10.32 7.51
C PRO A 75 -0.21 -9.60 8.51
N ASP A 76 -0.95 -10.35 9.31
CA ASP A 76 -1.78 -9.79 10.38
C ASP A 76 -0.86 -9.30 11.51
N ARG A 77 -0.44 -8.03 11.45
CA ARG A 77 0.42 -7.40 12.47
C ARG A 77 -0.38 -6.77 13.62
N ARG A 78 -1.60 -7.25 13.90
CA ARG A 78 -2.43 -6.79 15.03
C ARG A 78 -1.70 -6.79 16.38
N ASP A 79 -0.74 -7.70 16.57
CA ASP A 79 -0.10 -7.96 17.87
C ASP A 79 1.37 -7.51 18.02
N ARG A 80 2.00 -6.90 17.00
CA ARG A 80 3.35 -6.33 17.21
C ARG A 80 3.26 -4.89 17.67
N GLU A 81 3.26 -4.76 18.99
CA GLU A 81 3.24 -3.54 19.78
C GLU A 81 3.84 -2.30 19.09
N LEU A 82 3.03 -1.24 19.05
CA LEU A 82 3.46 0.16 18.90
C LEU A 82 4.41 0.63 20.03
N ASN A 83 4.75 -0.24 20.99
CA ASN A 83 5.46 0.06 22.22
C ASN A 83 7.00 -0.05 22.10
N GLU A 84 7.54 -0.64 21.04
CA GLU A 84 9.00 -0.73 20.84
C GLU A 84 9.57 0.35 19.89
N ILE A 85 8.72 1.05 19.13
CA ILE A 85 9.15 1.95 18.05
C ILE A 85 9.20 3.43 18.51
N GLY A 86 9.47 3.65 19.80
CA GLY A 86 9.40 4.97 20.44
C GLY A 86 10.40 5.23 21.54
N ALA A 87 11.42 4.38 21.74
CA ALA A 87 12.59 4.78 22.50
C ALA A 87 13.45 5.70 21.61
N ILE A 88 12.95 6.90 21.31
CA ILE A 88 13.86 8.03 21.09
C ILE A 88 14.66 8.09 22.40
N PRO A 89 15.99 7.89 22.39
CA PRO A 89 16.78 8.16 23.57
C PRO A 89 16.42 9.58 23.96
N LYS A 90 15.84 9.74 25.13
CA LYS A 90 15.65 11.04 25.75
C LYS A 90 16.99 11.78 25.64
N HIS A 91 17.11 12.68 24.68
CA HIS A 91 18.16 13.67 24.70
C HIS A 91 17.72 14.70 25.73
N ALA A 92 17.66 14.23 26.99
CA ALA A 92 17.22 14.99 28.14
C ALA A 92 18.39 15.70 28.82
N ASP A 93 19.63 15.58 28.33
CA ASP A 93 20.80 16.06 29.08
C ASP A 93 21.85 16.90 28.32
N ASP A 94 21.75 17.18 27.00
CA ASP A 94 22.74 18.07 26.32
C ASP A 94 22.16 19.39 25.78
N ALA A 95 21.16 19.95 26.45
CA ALA A 95 20.93 21.40 26.33
C ALA A 95 22.02 22.10 27.16
N PRO A 96 22.98 22.84 26.57
CA PRO A 96 23.97 23.56 27.34
C PRO A 96 23.27 24.54 28.27
N ALA A 97 23.54 24.42 29.57
CA ALA A 97 23.01 25.30 30.60
C ALA A 97 23.19 26.76 30.18
N LEU A 98 22.09 27.45 29.91
CA LEU A 98 22.12 28.88 29.60
C LEU A 98 22.71 29.59 30.83
N PRO A 99 23.80 30.37 30.67
CA PRO A 99 24.37 31.11 31.78
C PRO A 99 23.36 32.17 32.24
N SER A 100 22.94 32.06 33.50
CA SER A 100 22.16 33.09 34.18
C SER A 100 22.98 34.38 34.27
N ARG A 101 22.58 35.38 33.47
CA ARG A 101 22.97 36.77 33.63
C ARG A 101 21.72 37.64 33.67
#